data_AF-A0A454VXY7-F1
#
_entry.id   AF-A0A454VXY7-F1
#
_cell.length_a   1.000
_cell.length_b   1.000
_cell.length_c   1.000
_cell.angle_alpha   90.00
_cell.angle_beta   90.00
_cell.angle_gamma   90.00
#
_symmetry.space_group_name_H-M   'P 1'
#
loop_
_entity.id
_entity.type
_entity.pdbx_description
1 polymer ?
#
loop_
_entity_poly.entity_id
_entity_poly.type
_entity_poly.pdbx_seq_one_letter_code
_entity_poly.pdbx_strand_id
1 'polypeptide(L)'
;MEDEVDRLVAAWRRERPDLDVEPLEVLSRVSRLARHLDRARRLAFSEHQLEPWEFDVLTSLRRAGAPYQLSPGQLLTQTLVTSGTMTNRIDRLTKKGLVERL
;
A
#
# COMPACT_ATOMS: atom_id res chain seq x y z
N MET A 1 -8.95 -16.27 -22.24
CA MET A 1 -9.98 -16.39 -21.19
C MET A 1 -10.39 -14.97 -20.85
N GLU A 2 -11.68 -14.67 -20.93
CA GLU A 2 -12.22 -13.32 -20.68
C GLU A 2 -12.42 -13.10 -19.16
N ASP A 3 -12.10 -11.91 -18.65
CA ASP A 3 -12.26 -11.53 -17.25
C ASP A 3 -13.32 -10.43 -17.02
N GLU A 4 -13.46 -9.96 -15.78
CA GLU A 4 -14.45 -8.94 -15.42
C GLU A 4 -14.17 -7.57 -16.04
N VAL A 5 -12.89 -7.26 -16.32
CA VAL A 5 -12.51 -5.99 -16.94
C VAL A 5 -12.88 -5.98 -18.42
N ASP A 6 -12.75 -7.12 -19.11
CA ASP A 6 -13.22 -7.25 -20.50
C ASP A 6 -14.71 -6.91 -20.62
N ARG A 7 -15.54 -7.43 -19.71
CA ARG A 7 -16.97 -7.14 -19.67
C ARG A 7 -17.26 -5.66 -19.39
N LEU A 8 -16.50 -5.05 -18.49
CA LEU A 8 -16.61 -3.62 -18.16
C LEU A 8 -16.27 -2.74 -19.37
N VAL A 9 -15.18 -3.06 -20.06
CA VAL A 9 -14.72 -2.31 -21.24
C VAL A 9 -15.68 -2.49 -22.41
N ALA A 10 -16.17 -3.71 -22.64
CA ALA A 10 -17.19 -3.98 -23.66
C ALA A 10 -18.49 -3.20 -23.41
N ALA A 11 -18.93 -3.09 -22.15
CA ALA A 11 -20.08 -2.25 -21.79
C ALA A 11 -19.82 -0.78 -22.13
N TRP A 12 -18.66 -0.22 -21.76
CA TRP A 12 -18.35 1.18 -22.07
C TRP A 12 -18.24 1.46 -23.56
N ARG A 13 -17.62 0.56 -24.34
CA ARG A 13 -17.57 0.69 -25.81
C ARG A 13 -18.96 0.72 -26.44
N ARG A 14 -19.93 0.00 -25.85
CA ARG A 14 -21.32 0.02 -26.31
C ARG A 14 -22.06 1.30 -25.92
N GLU A 15 -21.94 1.74 -24.66
CA GLU A 15 -22.70 2.88 -24.15
C GLU A 15 -22.11 4.24 -24.56
N ARG A 16 -20.79 4.33 -24.72
CA ARG A 16 -20.04 5.55 -25.06
C ARG A 16 -18.92 5.26 -26.05
N PRO A 17 -19.26 4.94 -27.32
CA PRO A 17 -18.28 4.63 -28.36
C PRO A 17 -17.38 5.83 -28.71
N ASP A 18 -17.74 7.04 -28.29
CA ASP A 18 -16.97 8.27 -28.48
C ASP A 18 -15.79 8.43 -27.51
N LEU A 19 -15.74 7.64 -26.43
CA LEU A 19 -14.68 7.72 -25.42
C LEU A 19 -13.57 6.71 -25.71
N ASP A 20 -12.32 7.15 -25.53
CA ASP A 20 -11.20 6.22 -25.42
C ASP A 20 -11.21 5.55 -24.04
N VAL A 21 -11.43 4.24 -24.06
CA VAL A 21 -11.51 3.38 -22.87
C VAL A 21 -10.38 2.36 -22.80
N GLU A 22 -9.41 2.44 -23.72
CA GLU A 22 -8.23 1.58 -23.71
C GLU A 22 -7.47 1.61 -22.38
N PRO A 23 -7.29 2.78 -21.69
CA PRO A 23 -6.64 2.80 -20.38
C PRO A 23 -7.34 1.96 -19.31
N LEU A 24 -8.66 1.75 -19.41
CA LEU A 24 -9.41 0.94 -18.44
C LEU A 24 -9.03 -0.53 -18.51
N GLU A 25 -8.56 -1.04 -19.65
CA GLU A 25 -8.12 -2.43 -19.80
C GLU A 25 -6.98 -2.76 -18.85
N VAL A 26 -6.03 -1.84 -18.66
CA VAL A 26 -4.85 -2.05 -17.80
C VAL A 26 -5.11 -1.54 -16.39
N LEU A 27 -5.58 -0.29 -16.24
CA LEU A 27 -5.69 0.35 -14.92
C LEU A 27 -6.70 -0.35 -14.02
N SER A 28 -7.80 -0.88 -14.59
CA SER A 28 -8.79 -1.63 -13.82
C SER A 28 -8.22 -2.95 -13.31
N ARG A 29 -7.42 -3.65 -14.13
CA ARG A 29 -6.78 -4.91 -13.73
C ARG A 29 -5.73 -4.69 -12.66
N VAL A 30 -4.87 -3.69 -12.83
CA VAL A 30 -3.87 -3.30 -11.83
C VAL A 30 -4.55 -2.96 -10.50
N SER A 31 -5.62 -2.17 -10.52
CA SER A 31 -6.33 -1.78 -9.31
C SER A 31 -7.00 -2.98 -8.61
N ARG A 32 -7.57 -3.91 -9.38
CA ARG A 32 -8.15 -5.16 -8.84
C ARG A 32 -7.07 -6.06 -8.24
N LEU A 33 -5.95 -6.24 -8.95
CA LEU A 33 -4.81 -7.01 -8.46
C LEU A 33 -4.25 -6.40 -7.18
N ALA A 34 -4.07 -5.08 -7.13
CA ALA A 34 -3.63 -4.36 -5.94
C ALA A 34 -4.54 -4.65 -4.74
N ARG A 35 -5.87 -4.65 -4.92
CA ARG A 35 -6.81 -5.01 -3.85
C ARG A 35 -6.65 -6.45 -3.37
N HIS A 36 -6.38 -7.40 -4.27
CA HIS A 36 -6.11 -8.79 -3.86
C HIS A 36 -4.80 -8.90 -3.07
N LEU A 37 -3.74 -8.22 -3.53
CA LEU A 37 -2.46 -8.18 -2.85
C LEU A 37 -2.56 -7.50 -1.48
N ASP A 38 -3.31 -6.41 -1.36
CA ASP A 38 -3.55 -5.72 -0.08
C ASP A 38 -4.24 -6.64 0.93
N ARG A 39 -5.22 -7.43 0.50
CA ARG A 39 -5.88 -8.43 1.36
C ARG A 39 -4.92 -9.53 1.80
N ALA A 40 -4.13 -10.06 0.86
CA ALA A 40 -3.14 -11.09 1.17
C ALA A 40 -2.08 -10.60 2.15
N ARG A 41 -1.56 -9.36 1.96
CA ARG A 41 -0.62 -8.71 2.87
C ARG A 41 -1.22 -8.52 4.25
N ARG A 42 -2.45 -7.99 4.35
CA ARG A 42 -3.15 -7.82 5.63
C ARG A 42 -3.30 -9.13 6.37
N LEU A 43 -3.69 -10.21 5.68
CA LEU A 43 -3.81 -11.53 6.29
C LEU A 43 -2.46 -12.01 6.84
N ALA A 44 -1.40 -11.99 6.02
CA ALA A 44 -0.07 -12.42 6.42
C ALA A 44 0.49 -11.60 7.60
N PHE A 45 0.26 -10.29 7.64
CA PHE A 45 0.73 -9.45 8.75
C PHE A 45 -0.09 -9.63 10.03
N SER A 46 -1.39 -9.91 9.89
CA SER A 46 -2.27 -10.14 11.05
C SER A 46 -1.89 -11.39 11.83
N GLU A 47 -1.34 -12.43 11.18
CA GLU A 47 -0.76 -13.61 11.84
C GLU A 47 0.39 -13.24 12.81
N HIS A 48 1.02 -12.08 12.59
CA HIS A 48 2.07 -11.50 13.42
C HIS A 48 1.62 -10.27 14.23
N GLN A 49 0.32 -10.02 14.34
CA GLN A 49 -0.26 -8.87 15.07
C GLN A 49 0.21 -7.50 14.55
N LEU A 50 0.54 -7.44 13.27
CA LEU A 50 0.98 -6.24 12.57
C LEU A 50 -0.08 -5.74 11.59
N GLU A 51 -0.23 -4.42 11.56
CA GLU A 51 -0.93 -3.72 10.49
C GLU A 51 0.02 -3.47 9.30
N PRO A 52 -0.49 -3.34 8.05
CA PRO A 52 0.36 -3.06 6.88
C PRO A 52 1.26 -1.84 7.03
N TRP A 53 0.72 -0.78 7.63
CA TRP A 53 1.48 0.45 7.85
C TRP A 53 2.59 0.29 8.90
N GLU A 54 2.43 -0.61 9.87
CA GLU A 54 3.46 -0.92 10.87
C GLU A 54 4.62 -1.64 10.19
N PHE A 55 4.30 -2.63 9.35
CA PHE A 55 5.28 -3.34 8.54
C PHE A 55 6.08 -2.40 7.63
N ASP A 56 5.43 -1.44 6.98
CA ASP A 56 6.11 -0.49 6.08
C ASP A 56 7.14 0.38 6.82
N VAL A 57 6.86 0.80 8.06
CA VAL A 57 7.82 1.55 8.89
C VAL A 57 8.97 0.65 9.35
N LEU A 58 8.66 -0.53 9.89
CA LEU A 58 9.67 -1.47 10.40
C LEU A 58 10.63 -1.94 9.32
N THR A 59 10.11 -2.21 8.11
CA THR A 59 10.95 -2.60 6.97
C THR A 59 11.76 -1.44 6.41
N SER A 60 11.25 -0.21 6.47
CA SER A 60 12.04 0.98 6.12
C SER A 60 13.24 1.16 7.07
N LEU A 61 13.02 1.04 8.39
CA LEU A 61 14.12 1.04 9.37
C LEU A 61 15.11 -0.10 9.13
N ARG A 62 14.61 -1.33 8.87
CA ARG A 62 15.47 -2.49 8.62
C ARG A 62 16.32 -2.30 7.35
N ARG A 63 15.74 -1.77 6.27
CA ARG A 63 16.41 -1.52 4.99
C ARG A 63 17.41 -0.37 5.05
N ALA A 64 17.30 0.53 6.03
CA ALA A 64 18.30 1.58 6.26
C ALA A 64 19.66 1.01 6.71
N GLY A 65 19.72 -0.27 7.09
CA GLY A 65 20.93 -0.91 7.60
C GLY A 65 21.24 -0.49 9.03
N ALA A 66 22.21 -1.14 9.68
CA ALA A 66 22.61 -0.80 11.05
C ALA A 66 23.04 0.69 11.13
N PRO A 67 22.60 1.44 12.16
CA PRO A 67 21.93 1.00 13.40
C PRO A 67 20.38 0.94 13.33
N TYR A 68 19.79 0.86 12.13
CA TYR A 68 18.34 0.78 11.86
C TYR A 68 17.57 2.04 12.26
N GLN A 69 18.12 3.20 11.94
CA GLN A 69 17.58 4.50 12.34
C GLN A 69 17.23 5.34 11.12
N LEU A 70 16.08 6.01 11.18
CA LEU A 70 15.64 7.00 10.21
C LEU A 70 14.94 8.14 10.93
N SER A 71 15.16 9.36 10.46
CA SER A 71 14.36 10.51 10.87
C SER A 71 12.90 10.37 10.41
N PRO A 72 11.93 11.03 11.06
CA PRO A 72 10.54 11.04 10.61
C PRO A 72 10.37 11.49 9.15
N GLY A 73 11.19 12.45 8.69
CA GLY A 73 11.18 12.91 7.29
C GLY A 73 11.60 11.81 6.31
N GLN A 74 12.64 11.04 6.64
CA GLN A 74 13.07 9.91 5.80
C GLN A 74 12.04 8.78 5.79
N LEU A 75 11.39 8.49 6.92
CA LEU A 75 10.31 7.51 6.98
C LEU A 75 9.14 7.89 6.07
N LEU A 76 8.79 9.19 6.01
CA LEU A 76 7.74 9.66 5.10
C LEU A 76 8.08 9.42 3.63
N THR A 77 9.31 9.75 3.22
CA THR A 77 9.76 9.54 1.84
C THR A 77 9.75 8.06 1.45
N GLN A 78 10.09 7.16 2.37
CA GLN A 78 10.23 5.72 2.07
C GLN A 78 8.93 4.91 2.14
N THR A 79 7.90 5.41 2.83
CA THR A 79 6.65 4.65 3.09
C THR A 79 5.49 5.07 2.18
N LEU A 80 5.70 6.02 1.26
CA LEU A 80 4.71 6.49 0.26
C LEU A 80 3.33 6.83 0.87
N VAL A 81 3.31 7.28 2.12
CA VAL A 81 2.11 7.72 2.86
C VAL A 81 2.17 9.21 3.15
N THR A 82 0.99 9.82 3.28
CA THR A 82 0.87 11.26 3.51
C THR A 82 1.29 11.68 4.94
N SER A 83 1.89 12.87 5.01
CA SER A 83 2.74 13.37 6.10
C SER A 83 2.07 13.53 7.47
N GLY A 84 0.75 13.72 7.53
CA GLY A 84 0.03 14.03 8.77
C GLY A 84 0.01 12.93 9.83
N THR A 85 0.52 11.72 9.52
CA THR A 85 0.37 10.54 10.37
C THR A 85 1.65 9.99 10.97
N MET A 86 2.85 10.46 10.57
CA MET A 86 4.08 9.77 10.97
C MET A 86 4.37 9.85 12.48
N THR A 87 4.15 11.00 13.12
CA THR A 87 4.31 11.11 14.59
C THR A 87 3.37 10.14 15.32
N ASN A 88 2.09 10.09 14.93
CA ASN A 88 1.12 9.16 15.52
C ASN A 88 1.51 7.69 15.27
N ARG A 89 2.00 7.37 14.07
CA ARG A 89 2.49 6.02 13.73
C ARG A 89 3.68 5.62 14.60
N ILE A 90 4.66 6.50 14.77
CA ILE A 90 5.82 6.26 15.65
C ILE A 90 5.32 6.08 17.09
N ASP A 91 4.43 6.93 17.59
CA ASP A 91 3.89 6.81 18.95
C ASP A 91 3.19 5.46 19.19
N ARG A 92 2.40 5.00 18.21
CA ARG A 92 1.74 3.69 18.27
C ARG A 92 2.73 2.53 18.25
N LEU A 93 3.77 2.61 17.41
CA LEU A 93 4.82 1.60 17.35
C LEU A 93 5.69 1.58 18.62
N THR A 94 5.98 2.73 19.21
CA THR A 94 6.67 2.84 20.51
C THR A 94 5.81 2.26 21.63
N LYS A 95 4.50 2.54 21.65
CA LYS A 95 3.58 1.89 22.61
C LYS A 95 3.53 0.37 22.47
N LYS A 96 3.73 -0.16 21.26
CA LYS A 96 3.87 -1.60 21.00
C LYS A 96 5.28 -2.15 21.30
N GLY A 97 6.24 -1.31 21.67
CA GLY A 97 7.63 -1.72 21.91
C GLY A 97 8.40 -2.13 20.64
N LEU A 98 7.91 -1.75 19.46
CA LEU A 98 8.50 -2.16 18.17
C LEU A 98 9.55 -1.17 17.65
N VAL A 99 9.53 0.07 18.14
CA VAL A 99 10.52 1.13 17.81
C VAL A 99 10.79 2.00 19.04
N GLU A 100 11.96 2.61 19.09
CA GLU A 100 12.34 3.60 20.09
C GLU A 100 12.65 4.95 19.45
N ARG A 101 12.54 6.01 20.25
CA ARG A 101 12.99 7.36 19.89
C ARG A 101 14.33 7.61 20.59
N LEU A 102 15.30 8.13 19.83
CA LEU A 102 16.64 8.48 20.31
C LEU A 102 16.75 9.96 20.65
#